data_AF-A0A0D2P2C0-F1
#
_entry.id   AF-A0A0D2P2C0-F1
#
_cell.length_a   1.000
_cell.length_b   1.000
_cell.length_c   1.000
_cell.angle_alpha   90.00
_cell.angle_beta   90.00
_cell.angle_gamma   90.00
#
_symmetry.space_group_name_H-M   'P 1'
#
loop_
_entity.id
_entity.type
_entity.pdbx_description
1 polymer ?
#
loop_
_entity_poly.entity_id
_entity_poly.type
_entity_poly.pdbx_seq_one_letter_code
_entity_poly.pdbx_strand_id
1 'polypeptide(L)' 'VVYRLRLPDTYPMHSEYEVEAILGHKLSARSTGNRRMYLVRWAGYGPTDDSWISEYDLRNAPELKREYL' A
#
# COMPACT_ATOMS: atom_id res chain seq x y z
N VAL A 1 -2.62 26.71 -23.90
CA VAL A 1 -1.23 26.22 -23.73
C VAL A 1 -1.31 24.79 -23.21
N VAL A 2 -0.74 23.82 -23.92
CA VAL A 2 -0.80 22.39 -23.52
C VAL A 2 0.46 22.09 -22.73
N TYR A 3 0.33 21.86 -21.42
CA TYR A 3 1.47 21.47 -20.59
C TYR A 3 1.80 20.00 -20.86
N ARG A 4 2.90 19.77 -21.58
CA ARG A 4 3.46 18.44 -21.83
C ARG A 4 4.47 18.15 -20.73
N LEU A 5 4.00 17.56 -19.62
CA LEU A 5 4.89 17.14 -18.54
C LEU A 5 5.77 15.99 -19.07
N ARG A 6 7.05 16.26 -19.34
CA ARG A 6 8.04 15.21 -19.62
C ARG A 6 8.61 14.75 -18.27
N LEU A 7 8.04 13.69 -17.73
CA LEU A 7 8.65 13.01 -16.58
C LEU A 7 9.94 12.32 -17.06
N PRO A 8 11.04 12.40 -16.28
CA PRO A 8 12.24 11.63 -16.58
C PRO A 8 11.97 10.13 -16.49
N ASP A 9 12.71 9.32 -17.26
CA ASP A 9 12.60 7.84 -17.22
C ASP A 9 12.82 7.25 -15.82
N THR A 10 13.48 7.99 -14.93
CA THR A 10 13.73 7.59 -13.54
C THR A 10 12.51 7.76 -12.64
N TYR A 11 11.41 8.36 -13.11
CA TYR A 11 10.24 8.56 -12.28
C TYR A 11 9.55 7.21 -12.02
N PRO A 12 9.42 6.79 -10.75
CA PRO A 12 8.72 5.55 -10.46
C PRO A 12 7.26 5.72 -10.85
N MET A 13 6.81 4.90 -11.81
CA MET A 13 5.41 4.88 -12.26
C MET A 13 4.46 4.48 -11.12
N HIS A 14 4.99 3.82 -10.08
CA HIS A 14 4.29 3.43 -8.87
C HIS A 14 5.02 4.04 -7.66
N SER A 15 4.36 4.92 -6.91
CA SER A 15 4.94 5.49 -5.69
C SER A 15 4.98 4.43 -4.60
N GLU A 16 6.19 3.98 -4.27
CA GLU A 16 6.47 3.13 -3.12
C GLU A 16 6.67 4.03 -1.89
N TYR A 17 5.99 3.71 -0.79
CA TYR A 17 6.09 4.46 0.46
C TYR A 17 6.47 3.52 1.59
N GLU A 18 7.20 4.05 2.57
CA GLU A 18 7.59 3.30 3.76
C GLU A 18 6.38 3.13 4.69
N VAL A 19 6.13 1.88 5.05
CA VAL A 19 5.08 1.46 5.98
C VAL A 19 5.73 1.19 7.33
N GLU A 20 5.10 1.69 8.38
CA GLU A 20 5.56 1.53 9.77
C GLU A 20 5.11 0.18 10.34
N ALA A 21 3.83 -0.13 10.20
CA ALA A 21 3.25 -1.33 10.79
C ALA A 21 1.95 -1.74 10.09
N ILE A 22 1.61 -3.03 10.18
CA ILE A 22 0.30 -3.54 9.79
C ILE A 22 -0.60 -3.56 11.02
N LEU A 23 -1.72 -2.83 10.95
CA LEU A 23 -2.66 -2.71 12.06
C LEU A 23 -3.70 -3.82 12.04
N GLY A 24 -4.00 -4.36 10.86
CA GLY A 24 -5.04 -5.35 10.71
C GLY A 24 -5.12 -5.88 9.30
N HIS A 25 -5.88 -6.97 9.14
CA HIS A 25 -6.27 -7.46 7.82
C HIS A 25 -7.77 -7.70 7.79
N LYS A 26 -8.37 -7.53 6.61
CA LYS A 26 -9.77 -7.86 6.37
C LYS A 26 -9.91 -8.66 5.09
N LEU A 27 -10.85 -9.60 5.12
CA LEU A 27 -11.31 -10.30 3.94
C LEU A 27 -12.48 -9.52 3.35
N SER A 28 -12.22 -8.81 2.24
CA SER A 28 -13.28 -8.16 1.48
C SER A 28 -13.87 -9.18 0.52
N ALA A 29 -15.07 -9.69 0.85
CA ALA A 29 -15.86 -10.48 -0.06
C ALA A 29 -16.47 -9.53 -1.11
N ARG A 30 -15.85 -9.45 -2.30
CA ARG A 30 -16.50 -8.87 -3.47
C ARG A 30 -17.15 -9.98 -4.28
N SER A 31 -18.17 -9.63 -5.08
CA SER A 31 -18.89 -10.56 -5.97
C SER A 31 -18.00 -11.39 -6.91
N THR A 32 -16.72 -11.04 -7.08
CA THR A 32 -15.75 -11.72 -7.96
C THR A 32 -14.62 -12.43 -7.18
N GLY A 33 -14.76 -12.58 -5.86
CA GLY A 33 -13.84 -13.36 -5.02
C GLY A 33 -13.39 -12.65 -3.75
N ASN A 34 -12.95 -13.44 -2.78
CA ASN A 34 -12.40 -12.95 -1.52
C ASN A 34 -11.03 -12.31 -1.76
N ARG A 35 -10.91 -10.99 -1.56
CA ARG A 35 -9.62 -10.29 -1.56
C ARG A 35 -9.19 -9.99 -0.13
N ARG A 36 -7.97 -10.40 0.23
CA ARG A 36 -7.30 -9.97 1.48
C ARG A 36 -6.80 -8.55 1.30
N MET A 37 -7.19 -7.68 2.21
CA MET A 37 -6.67 -6.32 2.32
C MET A 37 -6.00 -6.17 3.69
N TYR A 38 -4.91 -5.43 3.73
CA TYR A 38 -4.14 -5.14 4.93
C TYR A 38 -4.23 -3.64 5.22
N LEU A 39 -4.53 -3.28 6.46
CA LEU A 39 -4.48 -1.90 6.92
C LEU A 39 -3.04 -1.61 7.33
N VAL A 40 -2.39 -0.71 6.61
CA VAL A 40 -1.02 -0.28 6.89
C VAL A 40 -1.00 1.13 7.47
N ARG A 41 -0.15 1.32 8.47
CA ARG A 41 0.28 2.60 9.02
C ARG A 41 1.47 3.08 8.18
N TRP A 42 1.41 4.30 7.66
CA TRP A 42 2.55 4.90 6.95
C TRP A 42 3.53 5.50 7.94
N ALA A 43 4.83 5.35 7.67
CA ALA A 43 5.88 5.91 8.52
C ALA A 43 5.79 7.45 8.54
N GLY A 44 5.71 8.02 9.73
CA GLY A 44 5.62 9.47 9.92
C GLY A 44 4.23 10.09 9.66
N TYR A 45 3.21 9.28 9.36
CA TYR A 45 1.83 9.74 9.26
C TYR A 45 0.97 9.21 10.40
N GLY A 46 -0.08 9.97 10.72
CA GLY A 46 -1.01 9.61 11.78
C GLY A 46 -1.97 8.48 11.38
N PRO A 47 -2.78 7.98 12.33
CA PRO A 47 -3.80 6.96 12.05
C PRO A 47 -4.91 7.44 11.10
N THR A 48 -4.94 8.73 10.78
CA THR A 48 -5.83 9.33 9.78
C THR A 48 -5.47 8.94 8.34
N ASP A 49 -4.21 8.63 8.11
CA ASP A 49 -3.66 8.32 6.78
C ASP A 49 -3.57 6.80 6.55
N ASP A 50 -3.91 6.00 7.57
CA ASP A 50 -3.93 4.54 7.49
C ASP A 50 -4.72 4.08 6.27
N SER A 51 -4.07 3.27 5.43
CA SER A 51 -4.61 2.89 4.12
C SER A 51 -4.75 1.38 3.98
N TRP A 52 -5.79 0.95 3.27
CA TRP A 52 -6.02 -0.46 2.97
C TRP A 52 -5.33 -0.84 1.67
N ILE A 53 -4.25 -1.60 1.76
CA ILE A 53 -3.51 -2.11 0.60
C ILE A 53 -3.80 -3.59 0.35
N SER A 54 -3.55 -4.05 -0.88
CA SER A 54 -3.72 -5.45 -1.22
C SER A 54 -2.51 -6.28 -0.77
N GLU A 55 -2.68 -7.60 -0.66
CA GLU A 55 -1.54 -8.50 -0.39
C GLU A 55 -0.42 -8.37 -1.44
N TYR A 56 -0.77 -8.01 -2.68
CA TYR A 56 0.17 -7.82 -3.77
C TYR A 56 1.06 -6.58 -3.59
N ASP A 57 0.48 -5.48 -3.09
CA ASP A 57 1.21 -4.26 -2.78
C ASP A 57 2.09 -4.45 -1.54
N LEU A 58 1.58 -5.19 -0.56
CA LEU A 58 2.32 -5.53 0.66
C LEU A 58 3.53 -6.46 0.39
N ARG A 59 3.66 -7.06 -0.80
CA ARG A 59 4.81 -7.92 -1.13
C ARG A 59 6.17 -7.21 -0.95
N ASN A 60 6.17 -5.88 -1.05
CA ASN A 60 7.37 -5.07 -0.90
C ASN A 60 7.87 -4.98 0.55
N ALA A 61 7.01 -5.31 1.52
CA ALA A 61 7.30 -5.29 2.95
C ALA A 61 7.01 -6.66 3.59
N PRO A 62 7.80 -7.71 3.24
CA PRO A 62 7.62 -9.05 3.82
C PRO A 62 7.91 -9.07 5.32
N GLU A 63 8.76 -8.17 5.81
CA GLU A 63 9.18 -8.09 7.22
C GLU A 63 8.00 -7.71 8.11
N LEU A 64 7.24 -6.67 7.74
CA LEU A 64 6.01 -6.28 8.45
C LEU A 64 4.95 -7.37 8.42
N LYS A 65 4.84 -8.09 7.30
CA LYS A 65 3.92 -9.23 7.21
C LYS A 65 4.31 -10.33 8.19
N ARG A 66 5.61 -10.60 8.38
CA ARG A 66 6.12 -11.59 9.34
C ARG A 66 5.95 -11.16 10.79
N GLU A 67 6.05 -9.87 11.08
CA GLU A 67 5.81 -9.36 12.43
C GLU A 67 4.32 -9.43 12.82
N TYR A 68 3.43 -9.28 11.84
CA TYR A 68 1.99 -9.32 12.04
C TYR A 68 1.38 -10.74 12.12
N LEU A 69 1.97 -11.74 11.45
CA LEU A 69 1.46 -13.13 11.34
C LEU A 69 2.07 -14.06 12.39
#